data_AF-A0A1Q9XHB4-F1
#
_entry.id   AF-A0A1Q9XHB4-F1
#
_cell.length_a   1.000
_cell.length_b   1.000
_cell.length_c   1.000
_cell.angle_alpha   90.00
_cell.angle_beta   90.00
_cell.angle_gamma   90.00
#
_symmetry.space_group_name_H-M   'P 1'
#
loop_
_entity.id
_entity.type
_entity.pdbx_description
1 polymer ?
#
loop_
_entity_poly.entity_id
_entity_poly.type
_entity_poly.pdbx_seq_one_letter_code
_entity_poly.pdbx_strand_id
1 'polypeptide(L)' 'MSSGNVVADRLERIAVGGFDIFKISKEAFSIYQDPGLSLTKDLDMALLSLIAMEEGPEFEMTEKEFQDLLAEIRQM' A
#
# COMPACT_ATOMS: atom_id res chain seq x y z
N MET A 1 -12.57 -12.17 4.32
CA MET A 1 -11.20 -11.70 3.98
C MET A 1 -10.81 -10.68 5.03
N SER A 2 -9.57 -10.70 5.55
CA SER A 2 -9.10 -9.65 6.48
C SER A 2 -8.95 -8.31 5.75
N SER A 3 -8.95 -7.20 6.48
CA SER A 3 -8.67 -5.88 5.90
C SER A 3 -7.33 -5.88 5.16
N GLY A 4 -6.31 -6.56 5.70
CA GLY A 4 -5.00 -6.70 5.06
C GLY A 4 -5.06 -7.37 3.69
N ASN A 5 -5.82 -8.46 3.55
CA ASN A 5 -5.99 -9.10 2.24
C ASN A 5 -6.65 -8.18 1.21
N VAL A 6 -7.66 -7.39 1.62
CA VAL A 6 -8.33 -6.43 0.74
C VAL A 6 -7.37 -5.32 0.30
N VAL A 7 -6.56 -4.79 1.22
CA VAL A 7 -5.55 -3.76 0.94
C VAL A 7 -4.50 -4.29 -0.03
N ALA A 8 -3.92 -5.46 0.26
CA ALA A 8 -2.89 -6.06 -0.59
C ALA A 8 -3.41 -6.34 -2.01
N ASP A 9 -4.63 -6.88 -2.15
CA ASP A 9 -5.21 -7.15 -3.45
C ASP A 9 -5.45 -5.87 -4.28
N ARG A 10 -5.83 -4.76 -3.64
CA ARG A 10 -6.01 -3.47 -4.34
C ARG A 10 -4.68 -2.91 -4.82
N LEU A 11 -3.67 -2.91 -3.96
CA LEU A 11 -2.33 -2.42 -4.29
C LEU A 11 -1.66 -3.27 -5.37
N GLU A 12 -1.76 -4.60 -5.27
CA GLU A 12 -1.21 -5.53 -6.26
C GLU A 12 -1.81 -5.31 -7.64
N ARG A 13 -3.14 -5.09 -7.74
CA ARG A 13 -3.81 -4.80 -9.02
C ARG A 13 -3.29 -3.56 -9.71
N ILE A 14 -2.88 -2.54 -8.96
CA ILE A 14 -2.31 -1.31 -9.53
C ILE A 14 -0.88 -1.51 -10.01
N ALA A 15 -0.12 -2.39 -9.36
CA ALA A 15 1.23 -2.76 -9.78
C ALA A 15 1.26 -3.72 -10.99
N VAL A 16 0.12 -4.33 -11.37
CA VAL A 16 0.04 -5.17 -12.57
C VAL A 16 0.39 -4.34 -13.81
N GLY A 17 1.46 -4.75 -14.50
CA GLY A 17 1.95 -4.06 -15.70
C GLY A 17 3.08 -3.06 -15.45
N GLY A 18 3.55 -2.94 -14.21
CA GLY A 18 4.78 -2.22 -13.86
C GLY A 18 4.68 -1.51 -12.51
N PHE A 19 5.77 -1.55 -11.75
CA PHE A 19 5.92 -0.81 -10.50
C PHE A 19 6.01 0.69 -10.78
N ASP A 20 5.02 1.44 -10.30
CA ASP A 20 4.89 2.89 -10.48
C ASP A 20 4.51 3.53 -9.14
N ILE A 21 5.48 4.26 -8.58
CA ILE A 21 5.40 4.86 -7.24
C ILE A 21 4.20 5.80 -7.12
N PHE A 22 3.94 6.62 -8.13
CA PHE A 22 2.83 7.59 -8.10
C PHE A 22 1.48 6.89 -8.12
N LYS A 23 1.34 5.81 -8.89
CA LYS A 23 0.09 5.03 -8.91
C LYS A 23 -0.15 4.31 -7.58
N ILE A 24 0.91 3.73 -7.01
CA ILE A 24 0.84 3.01 -5.74
C ILE A 24 0.51 3.97 -4.59
N SER A 25 1.20 5.10 -4.48
CA SER A 25 0.93 6.12 -3.45
C SER A 25 -0.52 6.62 -3.53
N LYS A 26 -1.00 6.93 -4.74
CA LYS A 26 -2.39 7.38 -4.95
C LYS A 26 -3.43 6.33 -4.56
N GLU A 27 -3.21 5.06 -4.88
CA GLU A 27 -4.10 3.98 -4.47
C GLU A 27 -4.06 3.80 -2.94
N ALA A 28 -2.88 3.85 -2.32
CA ALA A 28 -2.74 3.78 -0.87
C ALA A 28 -3.52 4.91 -0.17
N PHE A 29 -3.46 6.13 -0.71
CA PHE A 29 -4.26 7.25 -0.22
C PHE A 29 -5.77 7.01 -0.39
N SER A 30 -6.19 6.47 -1.53
CA SER A 30 -7.60 6.12 -1.76
C SER A 30 -8.09 5.03 -0.80
N ILE A 31 -7.26 4.05 -0.48
CA ILE A 31 -7.56 2.99 0.50
C ILE A 31 -7.66 3.61 1.90
N TYR A 32 -6.73 4.48 2.26
CA TYR A 32 -6.67 5.14 3.57
C TYR A 32 -7.92 5.98 3.86
N GLN A 33 -8.51 6.57 2.83
CA GLN A 33 -9.74 7.37 2.94
C GLN A 33 -11.03 6.56 2.82
N ASP A 34 -10.97 5.24 2.59
CA ASP A 34 -12.13 4.41 2.38
C ASP A 34 -12.90 4.18 3.70
N PRO A 35 -14.11 4.77 3.88
CA PRO A 35 -14.87 4.62 5.11
C PRO A 35 -15.39 3.18 5.32
N GLY A 36 -15.37 2.35 4.29
CA GLY A 36 -15.74 0.94 4.37
C GLY A 36 -14.62 0.04 4.90
N LEU A 37 -13.41 0.57 5.08
CA LEU A 37 -12.25 -0.19 5.52
C LEU A 37 -11.86 0.18 6.95
N SER A 38 -11.95 -0.80 7.86
CA SER A 38 -11.44 -0.63 9.21
C SER A 38 -9.95 -0.96 9.23
N LEU A 39 -9.11 0.07 9.33
CA LEU A 39 -7.66 -0.07 9.44
C LEU A 39 -7.24 -0.48 10.85
N THR A 40 -6.33 -1.43 10.93
CA THR A 40 -5.54 -1.67 12.14
C THR A 40 -4.39 -0.65 12.19
N LYS A 41 -3.75 -0.51 13.34
CA LYS A 41 -2.59 0.39 13.48
C LYS A 41 -1.45 0.03 12.52
N ASP A 42 -1.23 -1.27 12.28
CA ASP A 42 -0.15 -1.73 11.40
C ASP A 42 -0.48 -1.45 9.93
N LEU A 43 -1.75 -1.62 9.53
CA LEU A 43 -2.22 -1.26 8.19
C LEU A 43 -2.19 0.26 7.96
N ASP A 44 -2.56 1.04 8.98
CA ASP A 44 -2.48 2.51 8.96
C ASP A 44 -1.04 2.98 8.65
N MET A 45 -0.06 2.44 9.39
CA MET A 45 1.35 2.75 9.17
C MET A 45 1.84 2.31 7.78
N ALA A 46 1.47 1.10 7.33
CA ALA A 46 1.86 0.61 6.02
C ALA A 46 1.33 1.49 4.88
N LEU A 47 0.07 1.94 4.98
CA LEU A 47 -0.52 2.84 3.99
C LEU A 47 0.14 4.22 4.02
N LEU A 48 0.42 4.78 5.19
CA LEU A 48 1.13 6.06 5.31
C LEU A 48 2.53 6.00 4.70
N SER A 49 3.25 4.90 4.88
CA SER A 49 4.56 4.70 4.23
C SER A 49 4.46 4.68 2.70
N LEU A 50 3.43 4.03 2.14
CA LEU A 50 3.19 4.02 0.70
C LEU A 50 2.78 5.39 0.15
N ILE A 51 1.95 6.14 0.90
CA ILE A 51 1.55 7.50 0.54
C ILE A 51 2.79 8.41 0.47
N ALA A 52 3.67 8.32 1.47
CA ALA A 52 4.87 9.16 1.54
C ALA A 52 5.85 8.96 0.37
N MET A 53 5.76 7.85 -0.38
CA MET A 53 6.66 7.59 -1.52
C MET A 53 6.61 8.68 -2.61
N GLU A 54 5.54 9.48 -2.69
CA GLU A 54 5.44 10.59 -3.65
C GLU A 54 6.11 11.88 -3.17
N GLU A 55 6.47 11.99 -1.89
CA GLU A 55 7.04 13.21 -1.29
C GLU A 55 8.52 13.39 -1.65
N GLY A 56 9.26 12.31 -1.88
CA GLY A 56 10.65 12.39 -2.30
C GLY A 56 11.42 11.06 -2.29
N PRO A 57 12.64 11.03 -2.88
CA PRO A 57 13.48 9.84 -2.99
C PRO A 57 13.81 9.17 -1.66
N GLU A 58 13.79 9.92 -0.55
CA GLU A 58 14.03 9.41 0.80
C GLU A 58 12.92 8.48 1.32
N PHE A 59 11.74 8.52 0.70
CA PHE A 59 10.59 7.67 1.03
C PHE A 59 10.31 6.63 -0.05
N GLU A 60 10.98 6.69 -1.19
CA GLU A 60 10.79 5.73 -2.26
C GLU A 60 11.16 4.31 -1.81
N MET A 61 10.29 3.37 -2.16
CA MET A 61 10.55 1.94 -2.02
C MET A 61 10.90 1.35 -3.37
N THR A 62 11.77 0.34 -3.37
CA THR A 62 11.98 -0.53 -4.53
C THR A 62 10.77 -1.45 -4.74
N GLU A 63 10.64 -1.97 -5.96
CA GLU A 63 9.60 -2.97 -6.28
C GLU A 63 9.68 -4.19 -5.34
N LYS A 64 10.89 -4.60 -4.95
CA LYS A 64 11.07 -5.72 -4.03
C LYS A 64 10.54 -5.39 -2.62
N GLU A 65 10.90 -4.23 -2.07
CA GLU A 65 10.41 -3.79 -0.76
C GLU A 65 8.88 -3.67 -0.74
N PHE A 66 8.30 -3.21 -1.84
CA PHE A 66 6.85 -3.19 -2.00
C PHE A 66 6.23 -4.60 -1.99
N GLN A 67 6.82 -5.57 -2.70
CA GLN A 67 6.33 -6.96 -2.69
C GLN A 67 6.46 -7.61 -1.31
N ASP A 68 7.56 -7.34 -0.61
CA ASP A 68 7.77 -7.81 0.77
C ASP A 68 6.70 -7.20 1.71
N LEU A 69 6.43 -5.89 1.58
CA LEU A 69 5.37 -5.20 2.33
C LEU A 69 3.97 -5.77 2.02
N LEU A 70 3.65 -6.10 0.76
CA LEU A 70 2.38 -6.74 0.41
C LEU A 70 2.22 -8.09 1.11
N ALA A 71 3.29 -8.88 1.22
CA ALA A 71 3.26 -10.14 1.94
C ALA A 71 3.02 -9.94 3.44
N GLU A 72 3.59 -8.90 4.05
CA GLU A 72 3.34 -8.53 5.45
C GLU A 72 1.90 -8.06 5.66
N ILE A 73 1.40 -7.16 4.82
CA ILE A 73 0.02 -6.64 4.85
C ILE A 73 -1.00 -7.80 4.82
N ARG A 74 -0.75 -8.86 4.06
CA ARG A 74 -1.64 -10.05 3.99
C ARG A 74 -1.76 -10.81 5.31
N GLN A 75 -0.77 -10.67 6.20
CA GLN A 75 -0.75 -11.31 7.52
C GLN A 75 -1.37 -10.46 8.63
N MET A 76 -1.73 -9.20 8.32
CA MET A 76 -2.38 -8.25 9.24
C MET A 76 -3.91 -8.35 9.28
#